data_AF-A0A420VUD2-F1
#
_entry.id   AF-A0A420VUD2-F1
#
_cell.length_a   1.000
_cell.length_b   1.000
_cell.length_c   1.000
_cell.angle_alpha   90.00
_cell.angle_beta   90.00
_cell.angle_gamma   90.00
#
_symmetry.space_group_name_H-M   'P 1'
#
loop_
_entity.id
_entity.type
_entity.pdbx_description
1 polymer ?
#
loop_
_entity_poly.entity_id
_entity_poly.type
_entity_poly.pdbx_seq_one_letter_code
_entity_poly.pdbx_strand_id
1 'polypeptide(L)'
;MTDFFEKTGNFGLNKIKRRNLLPWWMKLFCWVVTVNAFFLILLMLLSLVQGEAVILGVYQLRFEIVNFKSPVVVLGNLSMLFKVVVAYMFWFEKGRAISYGKIDVLISIIFYSILIVDCLINSGVIRIPLEGLLLIPYYFWLHKNEYPWINQEQEYIV
;
A
#
# COMPACT_ATOMS: atom_id res chain seq x y z
N MET A 1 28.37 -35.52 -30.07
CA MET A 1 27.80 -34.32 -30.73
C MET A 1 26.35 -34.03 -30.27
N THR A 2 25.82 -34.81 -29.33
CA THR A 2 24.51 -34.66 -28.69
C THR A 2 24.58 -33.80 -27.42
N ASP A 3 25.71 -33.82 -26.71
CA ASP A 3 25.88 -33.14 -25.42
C ASP A 3 25.97 -31.60 -25.55
N PHE A 4 26.27 -31.09 -26.75
CA PHE A 4 26.32 -29.64 -27.00
C PHE A 4 24.91 -29.04 -27.11
N PHE A 5 23.93 -29.81 -27.58
CA PHE A 5 22.53 -29.37 -27.73
C PHE A 5 21.74 -29.49 -26.42
N GLU A 6 22.12 -30.40 -25.53
CA GLU A 6 21.50 -30.52 -24.20
C GLU A 6 21.83 -29.30 -23.31
N LYS A 7 23.04 -28.74 -23.46
CA LYS A 7 23.47 -27.56 -22.69
C LYS A 7 22.78 -26.26 -23.12
N THR A 8 22.24 -26.18 -24.33
CA THR A 8 21.49 -25.01 -24.83
C THR A 8 19.99 -25.05 -24.55
N GLY A 9 19.46 -26.19 -24.07
CA GLY A 9 18.04 -26.34 -23.72
C GLY A 9 17.69 -25.85 -22.30
N ASN A 10 18.69 -25.44 -21.51
CA ASN A 10 18.51 -24.98 -20.14
C ASN A 10 18.67 -23.46 -20.01
N PHE A 11 18.14 -22.70 -20.99
CA PHE A 11 17.64 -21.36 -20.69
C PHE A 11 16.41 -21.54 -19.83
N GLY A 12 16.61 -21.94 -18.57
CA GLY A 12 15.57 -21.85 -17.55
C GLY A 12 15.04 -20.44 -17.65
N LEU A 13 13.81 -20.30 -18.12
CA LEU A 13 13.05 -19.06 -18.12
C LEU A 13 13.02 -18.60 -16.67
N ASN A 14 14.06 -17.87 -16.26
CA ASN A 14 14.16 -17.27 -14.96
C ASN A 14 13.04 -16.25 -14.96
N LYS A 15 11.87 -16.69 -14.46
CA LYS A 15 10.67 -15.88 -14.36
C LYS A 15 11.07 -14.63 -13.60
N ILE A 16 11.31 -13.54 -14.34
CA ILE A 16 11.74 -12.28 -13.77
C ILE A 16 10.60 -11.85 -12.86
N LYS A 17 10.85 -11.90 -11.56
CA LYS A 17 9.85 -11.57 -10.54
C LYS A 17 9.51 -10.09 -10.66
N ARG A 18 8.23 -9.75 -10.78
CA ARG A 18 7.77 -8.35 -10.84
C ARG A 18 8.19 -7.55 -9.61
N ARG A 19 8.40 -8.25 -8.49
CA ARG A 19 8.94 -7.68 -7.26
C ARG A 19 10.36 -7.15 -7.38
N ASN A 20 11.10 -7.49 -8.42
CA ASN A 20 12.41 -6.87 -8.69
C ASN A 20 12.28 -5.45 -9.23
N LEU A 21 11.15 -5.11 -9.87
CA LEU A 21 10.84 -3.75 -10.30
C LEU A 21 10.50 -2.84 -9.12
N LEU A 22 10.00 -3.42 -8.01
CA LEU A 22 9.67 -2.68 -6.80
C LEU A 22 10.94 -2.13 -6.14
N PRO A 23 11.02 -0.80 -5.94
CA PRO A 23 12.09 -0.16 -5.19
C PRO A 23 12.09 -0.68 -3.75
N TRP A 24 13.26 -0.67 -3.15
CA TRP A 24 13.44 -1.09 -1.75
C TRP A 24 12.52 -0.33 -0.79
N TRP A 25 12.28 0.97 -1.00
CA TRP A 25 11.38 1.77 -0.16
C TRP A 25 9.91 1.30 -0.25
N MET A 26 9.44 0.88 -1.42
CA MET A 26 8.07 0.36 -1.57
C MET A 26 7.91 -1.02 -0.93
N LYS A 27 8.95 -1.84 -0.99
CA LYS A 27 8.98 -3.12 -0.28
C LYS A 27 8.87 -2.90 1.22
N LEU A 28 9.62 -1.94 1.76
CA LEU A 28 9.54 -1.56 3.17
C LEU A 28 8.15 -1.03 3.52
N PHE A 29 7.57 -0.17 2.68
CA PHE A 29 6.22 0.35 2.91
C PHE A 29 5.15 -0.75 2.92
N CYS A 30 5.23 -1.72 2.00
CA CYS A 30 4.31 -2.87 2.00
C CYS A 30 4.38 -3.63 3.33
N TRP A 31 5.59 -3.91 3.83
CA TRP A 31 5.78 -4.57 5.13
C TRP A 31 5.20 -3.75 6.29
N VAL A 32 5.52 -2.45 6.35
CA VAL A 32 5.04 -1.55 7.42
C VAL A 32 3.52 -1.50 7.43
N VAL A 33 2.87 -1.39 6.27
CA VAL A 33 1.41 -1.38 6.16
C VAL A 33 0.81 -2.72 6.61
N THR A 34 1.38 -3.85 6.18
CA THR A 34 0.89 -5.18 6.59
C THR A 34 1.03 -5.40 8.09
N VAL A 35 2.15 -5.00 8.70
CA VAL A 35 2.36 -5.10 10.15
C VAL A 35 1.39 -4.19 10.92
N ASN A 36 1.25 -2.94 10.51
CA ASN A 36 0.28 -2.02 11.13
C ASN A 36 -1.16 -2.53 11.03
N ALA A 37 -1.52 -3.18 9.92
CA ALA A 37 -2.84 -3.76 9.76
C ALA A 37 -3.08 -4.97 10.65
N PHE A 38 -2.06 -5.80 10.88
CA PHE A 38 -2.15 -6.89 11.85
C PHE A 38 -2.45 -6.34 13.25
N PHE A 39 -1.73 -5.29 13.67
CA PHE A 39 -2.02 -4.60 14.94
C PHE A 39 -3.42 -3.97 14.94
N LEU A 40 -3.87 -3.40 13.81
CA LEU A 40 -5.21 -2.81 13.72
C LEU A 40 -6.29 -3.86 13.96
N ILE A 41 -6.19 -5.01 13.30
CA ILE A 41 -7.13 -6.12 13.48
C ILE A 41 -7.11 -6.60 14.94
N LEU A 42 -5.93 -6.77 15.52
CA LEU A 42 -5.78 -7.20 16.91
C LEU A 42 -6.40 -6.20 17.90
N LEU A 43 -6.17 -4.91 17.70
CA LEU A 43 -6.77 -3.85 18.51
C LEU A 43 -8.29 -3.75 18.31
N MET A 44 -8.79 -3.95 17.09
CA MET A 44 -10.22 -4.03 16.83
C MET A 44 -10.86 -5.24 17.53
N LEU A 45 -10.20 -6.39 17.59
CA LEU A 45 -10.70 -7.55 18.33
C LEU A 45 -10.72 -7.28 19.84
N LEU A 46 -9.67 -6.66 20.39
CA LEU A 46 -9.64 -6.26 21.80
C LEU A 46 -10.72 -5.21 22.13
N SER A 47 -10.95 -4.26 21.22
CA SER A 47 -12.00 -3.24 21.33
C SER A 47 -13.39 -3.86 21.46
N LEU A 48 -13.62 -4.98 20.76
CA LEU A 48 -14.89 -5.69 20.76
C LEU A 48 -15.14 -6.40 22.11
N VAL A 49 -14.08 -6.80 22.81
CA VAL A 49 -14.14 -7.47 24.12
C VAL A 49 -14.29 -6.45 25.26
N GLN A 50 -13.65 -5.29 25.16
CA GLN A 50 -13.64 -4.25 26.20
C GLN A 50 -14.75 -3.20 26.02
N GLY A 51 -15.42 -3.17 24.87
CA GLY A 51 -16.44 -2.17 24.54
C GLY A 51 -15.90 -0.79 24.18
N GLU A 52 -14.58 -0.64 24.07
CA GLU A 52 -13.90 0.63 23.75
C GLU A 52 -13.24 0.56 22.36
N ALA A 53 -13.62 1.47 21.47
CA ALA A 53 -13.09 1.55 20.10
C ALA A 53 -11.61 1.95 20.04
N VAL A 54 -10.76 1.08 19.48
CA VAL A 54 -9.33 1.38 19.27
C VAL A 54 -9.04 1.52 17.78
N ILE A 55 -8.34 2.60 17.41
CA ILE A 55 -7.92 2.88 16.03
C ILE A 55 -6.39 2.95 15.97
N LEU A 56 -5.81 2.46 14.87
CA LEU A 56 -4.47 2.87 14.47
C LEU A 56 -4.55 4.20 13.71
N GLY A 57 -4.22 5.28 14.39
CA GLY A 57 -3.85 6.52 13.74
C GLY A 57 -2.45 6.39 13.15
N VAL A 58 -2.33 5.87 11.92
CA VAL A 58 -1.05 5.95 11.18
C VAL A 58 -0.65 7.42 10.92
N TYR A 59 -1.55 8.37 11.20
CA TYR A 59 -1.33 9.79 11.04
C TYR A 59 -0.12 10.36 11.80
N GLN A 60 0.43 9.64 12.80
CA GLN A 60 1.64 10.05 13.54
C GLN A 60 2.45 8.89 14.15
N LEU A 61 2.27 7.62 13.72
CA LEU A 61 2.72 6.47 14.55
C LEU A 61 2.17 6.57 16.00
N ARG A 62 0.96 7.11 16.16
CA ARG A 62 0.31 7.24 17.47
C ARG A 62 -0.88 6.29 17.55
N PHE A 63 -0.88 5.49 18.61
CA PHE A 63 -2.00 4.66 19.00
C PHE A 63 -2.93 5.53 19.85
N GLU A 64 -4.08 5.90 19.30
CA GLU A 64 -5.09 6.68 20.02
C GLU A 64 -6.41 5.92 20.06
N ILE A 65 -7.00 5.84 21.25
CA ILE A 65 -8.33 5.29 21.48
C ILE A 65 -9.31 6.39 21.09
N VAL A 66 -10.02 6.23 19.97
CA VAL A 66 -10.97 7.23 19.47
C VAL A 66 -12.33 6.58 19.24
N ASN A 67 -13.39 7.33 19.52
CA ASN A 67 -14.75 6.82 19.40
C ASN A 67 -15.14 6.63 17.91
N PHE A 68 -15.72 5.48 17.54
CA PHE A 68 -16.21 5.17 16.17
C PHE A 68 -17.24 6.17 15.63
N LYS A 69 -17.75 7.08 16.46
CA LYS A 69 -18.70 8.13 16.07
C LYS A 69 -18.13 9.18 15.12
N SER A 70 -16.80 9.32 15.03
CA SER A 70 -16.18 10.28 14.11
C SER A 70 -16.12 9.71 12.67
N PRO A 71 -16.78 10.33 11.67
CA PRO A 71 -16.73 9.86 10.28
C PRO A 71 -15.32 9.86 9.70
N VAL A 72 -14.48 10.82 10.10
CA VAL A 72 -13.08 10.95 9.65
C VAL A 72 -12.25 9.74 10.08
N VAL A 73 -12.48 9.26 11.30
CA VAL A 73 -11.82 8.09 11.87
C VAL A 73 -12.23 6.80 11.13
N VAL A 74 -13.51 6.66 10.80
CA VAL A 74 -14.00 5.51 10.01
C VAL A 74 -13.40 5.51 8.61
N LEU A 75 -13.38 6.67 7.94
CA LEU A 75 -12.76 6.83 6.61
C LEU A 75 -11.26 6.51 6.64
N GLY A 76 -10.54 6.92 7.69
CA GLY A 76 -9.12 6.61 7.85
C GLY A 76 -8.85 5.11 7.97
N ASN A 77 -9.64 4.39 8.75
CA ASN A 77 -9.54 2.94 8.85
C ASN A 77 -9.82 2.23 7.52
N LEU A 78 -10.85 2.67 6.79
CA LEU A 78 -11.18 2.12 5.47
C LEU A 78 -10.05 2.37 4.47
N SER A 79 -9.47 3.57 4.46
CA SER A 79 -8.30 3.89 3.64
C SER A 79 -7.11 3.00 3.98
N MET A 80 -6.85 2.77 5.27
CA MET A 80 -5.78 1.89 5.73
C MET A 80 -6.00 0.44 5.28
N LEU A 81 -7.22 -0.11 5.42
CA LEU A 81 -7.55 -1.45 4.94
C LEU A 81 -7.35 -1.57 3.42
N PHE A 82 -7.71 -0.53 2.66
CA PHE A 82 -7.46 -0.51 1.23
C PHE A 82 -5.96 -0.55 0.90
N LYS A 83 -5.12 0.16 1.66
CA LYS A 83 -3.65 0.10 1.52
C LYS A 83 -3.10 -1.31 1.75
N VAL A 84 -3.68 -2.07 2.67
CA VAL A 84 -3.28 -3.46 2.92
C VAL A 84 -3.56 -4.33 1.71
N VAL A 85 -4.74 -4.17 1.10
CA VAL A 85 -5.11 -4.89 -0.12
C VAL A 85 -4.12 -4.55 -1.25
N VAL A 86 -3.78 -3.28 -1.40
CA VAL A 86 -2.82 -2.81 -2.42
C VAL A 86 -1.41 -3.37 -2.15
N ALA A 87 -0.94 -3.32 -0.90
CA ALA A 87 0.34 -3.89 -0.49
C ALA A 87 0.41 -5.40 -0.76
N TYR A 88 -0.67 -6.12 -0.47
CA TYR A 88 -0.81 -7.53 -0.82
C TYR A 88 -0.71 -7.74 -2.34
N MET A 89 -1.41 -6.94 -3.15
CA MET A 89 -1.32 -7.06 -4.61
C MET A 89 0.09 -6.83 -5.16
N PHE A 90 0.83 -5.86 -4.61
CA PHE A 90 2.24 -5.65 -4.97
C PHE A 90 3.13 -6.80 -4.52
N TRP A 91 2.94 -7.30 -3.30
CA TRP A 91 3.76 -8.38 -2.74
C TRP A 91 3.59 -9.71 -3.49
N PHE A 92 2.36 -10.02 -3.91
CA PHE A 92 2.00 -11.20 -4.68
C PHE A 92 1.97 -10.96 -6.19
N GLU A 93 2.56 -9.87 -6.67
CA GLU A 93 2.85 -9.62 -8.08
C GLU A 93 1.61 -9.65 -9.00
N LYS A 94 0.45 -9.22 -8.48
CA LYS A 94 -0.81 -9.23 -9.23
C LYS A 94 -0.76 -8.25 -10.40
N GLY A 95 -1.27 -8.65 -11.57
CA GLY A 95 -1.27 -7.79 -12.78
C GLY A 95 -1.99 -6.45 -12.58
N ARG A 96 -3.06 -6.44 -11.78
CA ARG A 96 -3.83 -5.23 -11.45
C ARG A 96 -3.21 -4.36 -10.35
N ALA A 97 -2.07 -4.73 -9.74
CA ALA A 97 -1.50 -4.02 -8.60
C ALA A 97 -1.27 -2.52 -8.87
N ILE A 98 -0.81 -2.16 -10.08
CA ILE A 98 -0.59 -0.75 -10.44
C ILE A 98 -1.90 0.02 -10.54
N SER A 99 -2.96 -0.56 -11.11
CA SER A 99 -4.27 0.08 -11.21
C SER A 99 -4.86 0.36 -9.82
N TYR A 100 -4.82 -0.62 -8.92
CA TYR A 100 -5.25 -0.44 -7.53
C TYR A 100 -4.34 0.54 -6.78
N GLY A 101 -3.04 0.53 -7.05
CA GLY A 101 -2.10 1.52 -6.50
C GLY A 101 -2.43 2.96 -6.91
N LYS A 102 -2.83 3.19 -8.16
CA LYS A 102 -3.29 4.52 -8.61
C LYS A 102 -4.59 4.95 -7.93
N ILE A 103 -5.53 4.02 -7.72
CA ILE A 103 -6.75 4.28 -6.95
C ILE A 103 -6.40 4.64 -5.51
N ASP A 104 -5.42 3.96 -4.90
CA ASP A 104 -4.96 4.26 -3.54
C ASP A 104 -4.39 5.68 -3.44
N VAL A 105 -3.60 6.11 -4.44
CA VAL A 105 -3.10 7.49 -4.52
C VAL A 105 -4.26 8.48 -4.50
N LEU A 106 -5.28 8.27 -5.33
CA LEU A 106 -6.44 9.15 -5.41
C LEU A 106 -7.22 9.23 -4.09
N ILE A 107 -7.53 8.08 -3.48
CA ILE A 107 -8.23 8.00 -2.19
C ILE A 107 -7.42 8.72 -1.12
N SER A 108 -6.11 8.51 -1.10
CA SER A 108 -5.23 9.10 -0.11
C SER A 108 -5.14 10.62 -0.24
N ILE A 109 -5.06 11.16 -1.47
CA ILE A 109 -5.06 12.60 -1.72
C ILE A 109 -6.35 13.24 -1.17
N ILE A 110 -7.51 12.63 -1.46
CA ILE A 110 -8.81 13.12 -0.97
C ILE A 110 -8.83 13.10 0.56
N PHE A 111 -8.42 11.99 1.16
CA PHE A 111 -8.39 11.82 2.60
C PHE A 111 -7.45 12.82 3.30
N TYR A 112 -6.22 12.98 2.80
CA TYR A 112 -5.27 13.95 3.37
C TYR A 112 -5.73 15.39 3.19
N SER A 113 -6.44 15.71 2.10
CA SER A 113 -7.04 17.04 1.92
C SER A 113 -8.12 17.32 2.96
N ILE A 114 -9.00 16.35 3.23
CA ILE A 114 -10.01 16.45 4.30
C ILE A 114 -9.36 16.68 5.65
N LEU A 115 -8.28 15.96 5.95
CA LEU A 115 -7.59 16.09 7.24
C LEU A 115 -6.86 17.41 7.42
N ILE A 116 -6.25 17.96 6.36
CA ILE A 116 -5.65 19.30 6.42
C ILE A 116 -6.72 20.35 6.73
N VAL A 117 -7.89 20.24 6.09
CA VAL A 117 -9.03 21.15 6.33
C VAL A 117 -9.56 21.01 7.75
N ASP A 118 -9.78 19.79 8.23
CA ASP A 118 -10.25 19.52 9.60
C ASP A 118 -9.26 20.06 10.65
N CYS A 119 -7.95 19.85 10.42
CA CYS A 119 -6.91 20.35 11.31
C CYS A 119 -6.85 21.89 11.33
N LEU A 120 -7.03 22.53 10.17
CA LEU A 120 -7.09 23.99 10.05
C LEU A 120 -8.30 24.58 10.81
N ILE A 121 -9.47 23.95 10.70
CA ILE A 121 -10.71 24.40 11.37
C ILE A 121 -10.62 24.21 12.89
N ASN A 122 -10.18 23.04 13.35
CA ASN A 122 -10.26 22.67 14.77
C ASN A 122 -9.06 23.18 15.60
N SER A 123 -7.87 23.26 15.00
CA SER A 123 -6.64 23.56 15.74
C SER A 123 -5.90 24.81 15.27
N GLY A 124 -6.24 25.35 14.10
CA GLY A 124 -5.56 26.50 13.51
C GLY A 124 -4.11 26.26 13.09
N VAL A 125 -3.61 25.02 13.19
CA VAL A 125 -2.24 24.63 12.83
C VAL A 125 -2.28 23.66 11.66
N ILE A 126 -1.49 23.92 10.62
CA ILE A 126 -1.37 23.01 9.48
C ILE A 126 -0.38 21.90 9.84
N ARG A 127 -0.86 20.66 9.90
CA ARG A 127 -0.03 19.46 10.05
C ARG A 127 -0.04 18.67 8.75
N ILE A 128 1.10 18.63 8.06
CA ILE A 128 1.25 17.86 6.83
C ILE A 128 1.70 16.44 7.18
N PRO A 129 0.95 15.40 6.82
CA PRO A 129 1.34 14.02 7.08
C PRO A 129 2.50 13.61 6.18
N LEU A 130 3.49 12.95 6.74
CA LEU A 130 4.65 12.44 6.00
C LEU A 130 4.24 11.49 4.86
N GLU A 131 3.19 10.71 5.07
CA GLU A 131 2.60 9.83 4.06
C GLU A 131 2.01 10.60 2.88
N GLY A 132 1.45 11.79 3.16
CA GLY A 132 1.04 12.80 2.18
C GLY A 132 2.17 13.14 1.21
N LEU A 133 3.37 13.33 1.75
CA LEU A 133 4.57 13.65 0.97
C LEU A 133 5.06 12.45 0.15
N LEU A 134 4.99 11.24 0.72
CA LEU A 134 5.40 9.98 0.09
C LEU A 134 4.50 9.53 -1.08
N LEU A 135 3.29 10.08 -1.20
CA LEU A 135 2.40 9.84 -2.34
C LEU A 135 2.98 10.30 -3.68
N ILE A 136 3.73 11.40 -3.68
CA ILE A 136 4.31 11.99 -4.89
C ILE A 136 5.30 11.01 -5.54
N PRO A 137 6.38 10.56 -4.87
CA PRO A 137 7.31 9.60 -5.46
C PRO A 137 6.64 8.25 -5.77
N TYR A 138 5.64 7.85 -4.98
CA TYR A 138 4.86 6.64 -5.24
C TYR A 138 4.08 6.73 -6.56
N TYR A 139 3.37 7.84 -6.81
CA TYR A 139 2.62 8.05 -8.05
C TYR A 139 3.53 8.06 -9.29
N PHE A 140 4.66 8.78 -9.23
CA PHE A 140 5.63 8.79 -10.32
C PHE A 140 6.17 7.40 -10.63
N TRP A 141 6.43 6.60 -9.59
CA TRP A 141 6.87 5.22 -9.79
C TRP A 141 5.79 4.37 -10.46
N LEU A 142 4.53 4.47 -10.03
CA LEU A 142 3.41 3.74 -10.64
C LEU A 142 3.25 4.08 -12.12
N HIS A 143 3.31 5.36 -12.47
CA HIS A 143 3.17 5.81 -13.85
C HIS A 143 4.32 5.30 -14.72
N LYS A 144 5.56 5.40 -14.23
CA LYS A 144 6.76 4.94 -14.96
C LYS A 144 6.78 3.43 -15.19
N ASN A 145 6.27 2.64 -14.24
CA ASN A 145 6.36 1.17 -14.27
C ASN A 145 5.09 0.47 -14.74
N GLU A 146 4.06 1.21 -15.16
CA GLU A 146 2.80 0.65 -15.67
C GLU A 146 3.03 -0.30 -16.85
N TYR A 147 3.77 0.17 -17.85
CA TYR A 147 4.03 -0.60 -19.07
C TYR A 147 4.90 -1.84 -18.83
N PRO A 148 6.07 -1.75 -18.13
CA PRO A 148 6.85 -2.93 -17.77
C PRO A 148 6.07 -3.97 -16.96
N TRP A 149 5.22 -3.54 -16.02
CA TRP A 149 4.47 -4.46 -15.15
C TRP A 149 3.44 -5.29 -15.91
N ILE A 150 2.75 -4.67 -16.87
CA ILE A 150 1.76 -5.36 -17.72
C ILE A 150 2.47 -6.29 -18.72
N ASN A 151 3.55 -5.84 -19.35
CA ASN A 151 4.19 -6.61 -20.42
C ASN A 151 5.04 -7.79 -19.94
N GLN A 152 5.50 -7.80 -18.68
CA GLN A 152 6.09 -9.00 -18.09
C GLN A 152 5.11 -10.17 -17.92
N GLU A 153 3.80 -9.97 -18.18
CA GLU A 153 2.85 -11.08 -18.33
C GLU A 153 2.92 -11.72 -19.73
N GLN A 154 3.33 -10.97 -20.76
CA GLN A 154 3.29 -11.37 -22.17
C GLN A 154 4.59 -12.05 -22.65
N GLU A 155 5.72 -11.77 -22.02
CA GLU A 155 7.04 -12.34 -22.38
C GLU A 155 7.15 -13.87 -22.11
N TYR A 156 6.09 -14.50 -21.57
CA TYR A 156 6.01 -15.94 -21.30
C TYR A 156 4.89 -16.66 -22.09
N ILE A 157 4.22 -15.99 -23.03
CA ILE A 157 3.15 -16.58 -23.86
C ILE A 157 3.60 -16.80 -25.32
N VAL A 158 4.92 -16.80 -25.57
CA VAL A 158 5.50 -17.11 -26.89
C VAL A 158 6.36 -18.35 -26.80
#